data_AF-A0A7U4GIU9-F1
#
_entry.id   AF-A0A7U4GIU9-F1
#
_cell.length_a   1.000
_cell.length_b   1.000
_cell.length_c   1.000
_cell.angle_alpha   90.00
_cell.angle_beta   90.00
_cell.angle_gamma   90.00
#
_symmetry.space_group_name_H-M   'P 1'
#
loop_
_entity.id
_entity.type
_entity.pdbx_description
1 polymer ?
#
loop_
_entity_poly.entity_id
_entity_poly.type
_entity_poly.pdbx_seq_one_letter_code
_entity_poly.pdbx_strand_id
1 'polypeptide(L)'
;MERIRKIVYRNLTNAEFFNINKPPGMETGGGGQGYIDFPVRTISVQQWYDFFTGIIDVVIEPKTKGPSWTFPIYSIGIDDSKSDKIQSITIYQRRRQSVSITSQKLLSSKSNRIRAWNPAHQFPIPVDNTDRTQCPAGLMVYLASTDSGKVWAGWYLNDGTTELPVRGTLSKKITQMFSYESGIGGASGIIEFTDLDNLYLIPENHQYPLQLQGDSTYVSNTPNPVINESEHIDTMFLNDTYPEYTGSASKLVLIKKRNKGLVNKLKALYNNKCQITGDTFSFQKKDGVNYTEVHHLIPLVILPTNNGHMAKRGSAFQIVPG
;
A
#
# COMPACT_ATOMS: atom_id res chain seq x y z
N MET A 1 22.06 3.19 -17.13
CA MET A 1 21.87 2.30 -15.97
C MET A 1 22.64 2.85 -14.79
N GLU A 2 21.99 3.03 -13.65
CA GLU A 2 22.60 3.59 -12.43
C GLU A 2 22.29 2.68 -11.24
N ARG A 3 23.24 2.42 -10.35
CA ARG A 3 22.99 1.58 -9.18
C ARG A 3 22.23 2.37 -8.11
N ILE A 4 21.21 1.75 -7.52
CA ILE A 4 20.34 2.38 -6.51
C ILE A 4 20.94 2.20 -5.12
N ARG A 5 21.02 3.30 -4.36
CA ARG A 5 21.46 3.31 -2.96
C ARG A 5 20.29 3.24 -2.00
N LYS A 6 19.28 4.08 -2.19
CA LYS A 6 18.12 4.14 -1.29
C LYS A 6 16.84 4.41 -2.05
N ILE A 7 15.73 3.84 -1.58
CA ILE A 7 14.39 4.16 -2.08
C ILE A 7 13.53 4.63 -0.92
N VAL A 8 12.95 5.82 -1.04
CA VAL A 8 11.88 6.31 -0.17
C VAL A 8 10.56 6.14 -0.92
N TYR A 9 9.54 5.57 -0.28
CA TYR A 9 8.25 5.31 -0.91
C TYR A 9 7.08 5.70 -0.01
N ARG A 10 5.95 6.05 -0.63
CA ARG A 10 4.70 6.39 0.06
C ARG A 10 3.45 6.07 -0.74
N ASN A 11 2.52 5.37 -0.09
CA ASN A 11 1.23 5.03 -0.63
C ASN A 11 0.30 6.22 -0.38
N LEU A 12 -0.23 6.78 -1.45
CA LEU A 12 -1.03 7.98 -1.35
C LEU A 12 -2.36 7.68 -0.67
N THR A 13 -2.74 8.54 0.27
CA THR A 13 -4.07 8.50 0.85
C THR A 13 -5.08 9.18 -0.08
N ASN A 14 -6.35 8.79 0.05
CA ASN A 14 -7.50 9.51 -0.52
C ASN A 14 -7.42 11.03 -0.32
N ALA A 15 -7.07 11.47 0.90
CA ALA A 15 -6.93 12.89 1.21
C ALA A 15 -5.78 13.55 0.44
N GLU A 16 -4.62 12.89 0.32
CA GLU A 16 -3.49 13.44 -0.43
C GLU A 16 -3.81 13.50 -1.92
N PHE A 17 -4.28 12.40 -2.51
CA PHE A 17 -4.62 12.31 -3.93
C PHE A 17 -5.69 13.33 -4.32
N PHE A 18 -6.72 13.49 -3.49
CA PHE A 18 -7.72 14.54 -3.68
C PHE A 18 -7.08 15.93 -3.64
N ASN A 19 -6.35 16.27 -2.58
CA ASN A 19 -5.86 17.64 -2.41
C ASN A 19 -4.87 18.07 -3.49
N ILE A 20 -4.05 17.14 -4.00
CA ILE A 20 -3.10 17.44 -5.06
C ILE A 20 -3.78 17.62 -6.44
N ASN A 21 -4.99 17.07 -6.63
CA ASN A 21 -5.79 17.17 -7.86
C ASN A 21 -6.97 18.16 -7.75
N LYS A 22 -7.21 18.70 -6.55
CA LYS A 22 -8.35 19.56 -6.24
C LYS A 22 -8.40 20.81 -7.12
N PRO A 23 -9.57 21.16 -7.69
CA PRO A 23 -9.76 22.38 -8.47
C PRO A 23 -9.41 23.68 -7.73
N PRO A 24 -9.06 24.75 -8.48
CA PRO A 24 -9.04 26.11 -7.96
C PRO A 24 -10.42 26.52 -7.41
N GLY A 25 -10.45 27.41 -6.42
CA GLY A 25 -11.70 27.99 -5.90
C GLY A 25 -12.47 27.13 -4.88
N MET A 26 -12.20 25.82 -4.78
CA MET A 26 -12.81 24.95 -3.75
C MET A 26 -12.22 25.13 -2.33
N GLU A 27 -11.44 26.19 -2.09
CA GLU A 27 -10.83 26.49 -0.80
C GLU A 27 -11.60 27.63 -0.12
N THR A 28 -12.74 27.30 0.50
CA THR A 28 -13.45 28.27 1.35
C THR A 28 -12.58 28.57 2.57
N GLY A 29 -11.92 29.73 2.61
CA GLY A 29 -11.03 30.15 3.72
C GLY A 29 -9.52 29.88 3.52
N GLY A 30 -9.11 29.38 2.35
CA GLY A 30 -7.70 29.24 1.94
C GLY A 30 -6.98 27.94 2.35
N GLY A 31 -5.88 27.63 1.66
CA GLY A 31 -4.81 26.73 2.12
C GLY A 31 -5.04 25.23 1.87
N GLY A 32 -5.38 24.84 0.64
CA GLY A 32 -5.41 23.42 0.26
C GLY A 32 -4.03 22.77 0.38
N GLN A 33 -4.01 21.52 0.87
CA GLN A 33 -2.78 20.75 1.05
C GLN A 33 -2.12 20.44 -0.30
N GLY A 34 -1.17 21.26 -0.73
CA GLY A 34 -0.36 21.04 -1.93
C GLY A 34 0.89 20.21 -1.68
N TYR A 35 0.85 19.24 -0.76
CA TYR A 35 2.03 18.48 -0.34
C TYR A 35 1.69 17.01 -0.04
N ILE A 36 2.68 16.16 -0.25
CA ILE A 36 2.66 14.74 0.11
C ILE A 36 3.47 14.58 1.40
N ASP A 37 2.83 14.08 2.47
CA ASP A 37 3.36 14.08 3.84
C ASP A 37 3.96 12.71 4.19
N PHE A 38 5.24 12.63 4.53
CA PHE A 38 5.89 11.44 5.07
C PHE A 38 5.95 11.53 6.61
N PRO A 39 5.30 10.62 7.35
CA PRO A 39 5.35 10.62 8.80
C PRO A 39 6.75 10.36 9.35
N VAL A 40 7.18 11.17 10.32
CA VAL A 40 8.49 10.98 10.99
C VAL A 40 8.58 9.65 11.74
N ARG A 41 7.44 9.08 12.14
CA ARG A 41 7.36 7.76 12.79
C ARG A 41 7.77 6.60 11.87
N THR A 42 7.65 6.76 10.54
CA THR A 42 8.00 5.73 9.55
C THR A 42 9.33 6.04 8.88
N ILE A 43 9.64 7.32 8.67
CA ILE A 43 10.91 7.79 8.11
C ILE A 43 11.37 8.97 8.96
N SER A 44 12.32 8.72 9.85
CA SER A 44 12.88 9.72 10.74
C SER A 44 13.56 10.85 9.98
N VAL A 45 13.73 12.01 10.64
CA VAL A 45 14.48 13.14 10.06
C VAL A 45 15.94 12.74 9.77
N GLN A 46 16.54 11.88 10.59
CA GLN A 46 17.88 11.35 10.34
C GLN A 46 17.93 10.51 9.06
N GLN A 47 16.94 9.62 8.85
CA GLN A 47 16.87 8.85 7.60
C GLN A 47 16.71 9.75 6.37
N TRP A 48 16.06 10.90 6.49
CA TRP A 48 16.03 11.90 5.41
C TRP A 48 17.41 12.55 5.18
N TYR A 49 18.16 12.90 6.23
CA TYR A 49 19.56 13.33 6.08
C TYR A 49 20.41 12.26 5.38
N ASP A 50 20.26 11.02 5.82
CA ASP A 50 21.00 9.89 5.27
C ASP A 50 20.57 9.60 3.82
N PHE A 51 19.32 9.88 3.44
CA PHE A 51 18.84 9.78 2.06
C PHE A 51 19.54 10.78 1.14
N PHE A 52 19.71 12.03 1.59
CA PHE A 52 20.36 13.09 0.83
C PHE A 52 21.90 13.06 0.89
N THR A 53 22.49 12.15 1.66
CA THR A 53 23.95 12.05 1.78
C THR A 53 24.57 11.60 0.46
N GLY A 54 25.40 12.45 -0.14
CA GLY A 54 26.07 12.20 -1.42
C GLY A 54 25.22 12.52 -2.65
N ILE A 55 24.08 13.21 -2.49
CA ILE A 55 23.32 13.76 -3.61
C ILE A 55 24.01 15.04 -4.12
N ILE A 56 24.14 15.16 -5.45
CA ILE A 56 24.77 16.31 -6.10
C ILE A 56 23.79 17.50 -6.09
N ASP A 57 24.33 18.71 -5.88
CA ASP A 57 23.60 19.98 -5.88
C ASP A 57 22.42 20.06 -4.89
N VAL A 58 22.49 19.30 -3.78
CA VAL A 58 21.55 19.45 -2.67
C VAL A 58 21.93 20.65 -1.81
N VAL A 59 20.99 21.57 -1.65
CA VAL A 59 21.08 22.70 -0.72
C VAL A 59 20.29 22.37 0.53
N ILE A 60 20.98 22.33 1.67
CA ILE A 60 20.37 22.03 2.97
C ILE A 60 20.28 23.32 3.78
N GLU A 61 19.06 23.69 4.16
CA GLU A 61 18.81 24.89 4.97
C GLU A 61 18.10 24.54 6.27
N PRO A 62 18.54 25.07 7.42
CA PRO A 62 17.76 24.98 8.64
C PRO A 62 16.53 25.89 8.53
N LYS A 63 15.33 25.35 8.80
CA LYS A 63 14.10 26.13 8.96
C LYS A 63 13.57 25.98 10.39
N THR A 64 12.61 26.83 10.77
CA THR A 64 12.03 26.89 12.12
C THR A 64 11.47 25.55 12.63
N LYS A 65 11.04 24.66 11.73
CA LYS A 65 10.43 23.37 12.08
C LYS A 65 11.34 22.16 11.84
N GLY A 66 12.52 22.39 11.28
CA GLY A 66 13.49 21.36 10.92
C GLY A 66 14.19 21.67 9.59
N PRO A 67 14.96 20.71 9.06
CA PRO A 67 15.69 20.90 7.81
C PRO A 67 14.78 21.04 6.58
N SER A 68 15.34 21.68 5.57
CA SER A 68 14.82 21.76 4.20
C SER A 68 15.93 21.35 3.24
N TRP A 69 15.59 20.51 2.26
CA TRP A 69 16.46 20.05 1.19
C TRP A 69 15.88 20.50 -0.13
N THR A 70 16.64 21.29 -0.88
CA THR A 70 16.33 21.64 -2.27
C THR A 70 17.34 20.96 -3.16
N PHE A 71 16.91 20.18 -4.15
CA PHE A 71 17.79 19.32 -4.94
C PHE A 71 17.25 19.11 -6.36
N PRO A 72 18.13 18.77 -7.32
CA PRO A 72 17.72 18.32 -8.65
C PRO A 72 17.01 16.96 -8.59
N ILE A 73 15.90 16.83 -9.29
CA ILE A 73 15.16 15.58 -9.44
C ILE A 73 14.97 15.24 -10.91
N TYR A 74 15.04 13.95 -11.19
CA TYR A 74 14.78 13.37 -12.50
C TYR A 74 13.51 12.52 -12.42
N SER A 75 12.77 12.41 -13.51
CA SER A 75 11.56 11.60 -13.60
C SER A 75 11.77 10.42 -14.53
N ILE A 76 11.53 9.22 -14.01
CA ILE A 76 11.66 7.96 -14.75
C ILE A 76 10.73 8.00 -15.97
N GLY A 77 11.27 7.63 -17.12
CA GLY A 77 10.56 7.63 -18.39
C GLY A 77 10.23 9.01 -18.98
N ILE A 78 10.84 10.07 -18.47
CA ILE A 78 10.62 11.43 -18.96
C ILE A 78 11.95 12.12 -19.18
N ASP A 79 12.76 12.19 -18.12
CA ASP A 79 14.03 12.88 -18.17
C ASP A 79 15.13 11.88 -18.57
N ASP A 80 16.01 12.29 -19.47
CA ASP A 80 17.21 11.56 -19.77
C ASP A 80 18.30 11.89 -18.74
N SER A 81 19.22 10.96 -18.52
CA SER A 81 20.32 11.13 -17.56
C SER A 81 21.27 12.30 -17.90
N LYS A 82 21.12 12.90 -19.08
CA LYS A 82 21.88 14.03 -19.64
C LYS A 82 21.01 15.29 -19.84
N SER A 83 19.78 15.32 -19.34
CA SER A 83 18.87 16.43 -19.57
C SER A 83 19.38 17.74 -18.98
N ASP A 84 19.38 18.80 -19.77
CA ASP A 84 19.69 20.16 -19.29
C ASP A 84 18.50 20.81 -18.55
N LYS A 85 17.29 20.23 -18.66
CA LYS A 85 16.06 20.78 -18.06
C LYS A 85 15.68 20.04 -16.78
N ILE A 86 16.57 20.05 -15.80
CA ILE A 86 16.37 19.36 -14.53
C ILE A 86 15.38 20.14 -13.65
N GLN A 87 14.36 19.45 -13.14
CA GLN A 87 13.43 20.04 -12.18
C GLN A 87 14.12 20.13 -10.80
N SER A 88 13.93 21.25 -10.09
CA SER A 88 14.36 21.36 -8.69
C SER A 88 13.16 21.20 -7.77
N ILE A 89 13.29 20.38 -6.71
CA ILE A 89 12.23 20.13 -5.73
C ILE A 89 12.71 20.44 -4.32
N THR A 90 11.80 20.94 -3.49
CA THR A 90 12.03 21.12 -2.06
C THR A 90 11.24 20.10 -1.22
N ILE A 91 11.97 19.40 -0.37
CA ILE A 91 11.45 18.56 0.71
C ILE A 91 11.84 19.21 2.03
N TYR A 92 10.90 19.40 2.96
CA TYR A 92 11.22 20.00 4.26
C TYR A 92 10.37 19.45 5.39
N GLN A 93 10.88 19.57 6.62
CA GLN A 93 10.11 19.26 7.81
C GLN A 93 9.07 20.34 8.08
N ARG A 94 7.84 20.11 7.60
CA ARG A 94 6.74 21.08 7.73
C ARG A 94 6.22 21.20 9.15
N ARG A 95 6.13 20.07 9.85
CA ARG A 95 5.74 19.97 11.26
C ARG A 95 6.60 18.91 11.94
N ARG A 96 6.64 18.91 13.27
CA ARG A 96 7.45 17.94 14.03
C ARG A 96 7.18 16.49 13.62
N GLN A 97 5.94 16.18 13.23
CA GLN A 97 5.49 14.82 12.91
C GLN A 97 5.62 14.43 11.43
N SER A 98 5.99 15.34 10.51
CA SER A 98 6.09 15.00 9.09
C SER A 98 7.12 15.80 8.31
N VAL A 99 7.75 15.13 7.35
CA VAL A 99 8.55 15.72 6.27
C VAL A 99 7.71 15.70 5.01
N SER A 100 7.71 16.78 4.24
CA SER A 100 6.74 16.98 3.15
C SER A 100 7.43 17.26 1.83
N ILE A 101 6.97 16.62 0.76
CA ILE A 101 7.27 17.01 -0.62
C ILE A 101 6.23 18.04 -1.03
N THR A 102 6.68 19.25 -1.36
CA THR A 102 5.76 20.41 -1.47
C THR A 102 5.50 20.86 -2.88
N SER A 103 4.55 21.79 -3.05
CA SER A 103 4.13 22.33 -4.34
C SER A 103 3.59 21.27 -5.31
N GLN A 104 2.97 20.23 -4.79
CA GLN A 104 2.41 19.13 -5.56
C GLN A 104 0.97 19.42 -6.05
N LYS A 105 0.39 20.61 -5.87
CA LYS A 105 -0.97 20.86 -6.37
C LYS A 105 -0.94 21.15 -7.87
N LEU A 106 -1.68 20.39 -8.70
CA LEU A 106 -1.64 20.53 -10.15
C LEU A 106 -2.06 21.92 -10.63
N LEU A 107 -3.21 22.40 -10.17
CA LEU A 107 -3.86 23.63 -10.62
C LEU A 107 -3.58 24.81 -9.67
N SER A 108 -2.30 25.09 -9.42
CA SER A 108 -1.84 26.19 -8.56
C SER A 108 -0.77 27.01 -9.25
N SER A 109 -0.78 28.33 -9.06
CA SER A 109 0.29 29.24 -9.53
C SER A 109 1.65 28.98 -8.87
N LYS A 110 1.67 28.27 -7.74
CA LYS A 110 2.90 27.83 -7.04
C LYS A 110 3.19 26.34 -7.23
N SER A 111 2.59 25.72 -8.27
CA SER A 111 2.81 24.32 -8.59
C SER A 111 4.25 24.06 -9.01
N ASN A 112 4.80 22.99 -8.47
CA ASN A 112 6.06 22.37 -8.84
C ASN A 112 5.89 20.84 -8.69
N ARG A 113 4.83 20.32 -9.30
CA ARG A 113 4.52 18.90 -9.35
C ARG A 113 5.69 18.15 -9.98
N ILE A 114 6.17 17.09 -9.32
CA ILE A 114 7.18 16.20 -9.90
C ILE A 114 6.66 15.67 -11.24
N ARG A 115 7.44 15.76 -12.32
CA ARG A 115 6.97 15.42 -13.68
C ARG A 115 6.44 13.98 -13.78
N ALA A 116 7.12 13.01 -13.16
CA ALA A 116 6.64 11.62 -13.06
C ALA A 116 5.24 11.51 -12.44
N TRP A 117 4.83 12.47 -11.61
CA TRP A 117 3.55 12.49 -10.90
C TRP A 117 2.55 13.46 -11.55
N ASN A 118 2.79 13.86 -12.79
CA ASN A 118 1.89 14.69 -13.57
C ASN A 118 1.02 13.81 -14.49
N PRO A 119 -0.30 14.06 -14.59
CA PRO A 119 -1.19 13.32 -15.49
C PRO A 119 -0.79 13.30 -16.97
N ALA A 120 -0.07 14.33 -17.43
CA ALA A 120 0.50 14.35 -18.79
C ALA A 120 1.47 13.17 -19.05
N HIS A 121 1.95 12.54 -17.99
CA HIS A 121 2.85 11.39 -18.02
C HIS A 121 2.22 10.16 -17.32
N GLN A 122 0.92 9.96 -17.56
CA GLN A 122 0.14 8.78 -17.17
C GLN A 122 -0.12 8.62 -15.66
N PHE A 123 0.33 9.57 -14.82
CA PHE A 123 -0.03 9.55 -13.41
C PHE A 123 -1.56 9.63 -13.24
N PRO A 124 -2.19 8.82 -12.35
CA PRO A 124 -3.63 8.75 -12.27
C PRO A 124 -4.31 10.09 -11.92
N ILE A 125 -5.52 10.28 -12.44
CA ILE A 125 -6.41 11.40 -12.12
C ILE A 125 -7.74 10.88 -11.56
N PRO A 126 -8.40 11.61 -10.64
CA PRO A 126 -9.76 11.29 -10.26
C PRO A 126 -10.70 11.49 -11.46
N VAL A 127 -11.74 10.66 -11.55
CA VAL A 127 -12.84 10.83 -12.51
C VAL A 127 -13.63 12.10 -12.17
N ASP A 128 -13.86 12.33 -10.88
CA ASP A 128 -14.43 13.55 -10.32
C ASP A 128 -13.47 14.14 -9.28
N ASN A 129 -12.91 15.30 -9.60
CA ASN A 129 -11.93 16.00 -8.76
C ASN A 129 -12.55 16.72 -7.55
N THR A 130 -13.87 16.61 -7.35
CA THR A 130 -14.59 17.03 -6.15
C THR A 130 -14.81 15.88 -5.15
N ASP A 131 -14.67 14.63 -5.60
CA ASP A 131 -14.80 13.43 -4.78
C ASP A 131 -13.44 13.06 -4.13
N ARG A 132 -13.48 12.86 -2.80
CA ARG A 132 -12.29 12.56 -1.99
C ARG A 132 -11.93 11.08 -1.95
N THR A 133 -12.74 10.20 -2.53
CA THR A 133 -12.64 8.75 -2.36
C THR A 133 -11.96 8.02 -3.53
N GLN A 134 -11.54 8.78 -4.55
CA GLN A 134 -11.10 8.23 -5.84
C GLN A 134 -9.59 8.07 -5.98
N CYS A 135 -8.84 7.88 -4.87
CA CYS A 135 -7.44 7.47 -5.02
C CYS A 135 -7.40 6.02 -5.51
N PRO A 136 -6.67 5.72 -6.62
CA PRO A 136 -6.48 4.35 -7.06
C PRO A 136 -5.90 3.49 -5.94
N ALA A 137 -6.36 2.24 -5.87
CA ALA A 137 -5.86 1.28 -4.91
C ALA A 137 -4.35 1.10 -5.09
N GLY A 138 -3.60 1.13 -3.98
CA GLY A 138 -2.16 0.89 -4.01
C GLY A 138 -1.33 1.95 -4.73
N LEU A 139 -1.85 3.15 -5.01
CA LEU A 139 -1.10 4.20 -5.70
C LEU A 139 0.16 4.58 -4.90
N MET A 140 1.30 4.17 -5.42
CA MET A 140 2.61 4.32 -4.79
C MET A 140 3.44 5.34 -5.52
N VAL A 141 3.98 6.32 -4.79
CA VAL A 141 5.04 7.21 -5.27
C VAL A 141 6.36 6.86 -4.59
N TYR A 142 7.47 7.00 -5.31
CA TYR A 142 8.79 6.73 -4.75
C TYR A 142 9.88 7.65 -5.32
N LEU A 143 10.94 7.82 -4.54
CA LEU A 143 12.18 8.50 -4.87
C LEU A 143 13.34 7.52 -4.69
N ALA A 144 14.17 7.34 -5.72
CA ALA A 144 15.35 6.49 -5.70
C ALA A 144 16.61 7.35 -5.79
N SER A 145 17.51 7.25 -4.81
CA SER A 145 18.85 7.82 -4.90
C SER A 145 19.82 6.81 -5.51
N THR A 146 20.76 7.29 -6.33
CA THR A 146 21.74 6.46 -7.03
C THR A 146 23.17 6.75 -6.59
N ASP A 147 24.12 5.86 -6.91
CA ASP A 147 25.55 6.09 -6.65
C ASP A 147 26.16 7.22 -7.47
N SER A 148 25.49 7.64 -8.54
CA SER A 148 25.87 8.84 -9.30
C SER A 148 25.49 10.14 -8.57
N GLY A 149 24.83 10.05 -7.42
CA GLY A 149 24.37 11.20 -6.64
C GLY A 149 23.09 11.84 -7.19
N LYS A 150 22.33 11.15 -8.04
CA LYS A 150 21.05 11.62 -8.58
C LYS A 150 19.86 11.08 -7.79
N VAL A 151 18.73 11.78 -7.88
CA VAL A 151 17.44 11.36 -7.33
C VAL A 151 16.42 11.21 -8.46
N TRP A 152 15.80 10.03 -8.55
CA TRP A 152 14.83 9.68 -9.58
C TRP A 152 13.46 9.44 -8.97
N ALA A 153 12.42 10.04 -9.54
CA ALA A 153 11.03 9.85 -9.15
C ALA A 153 10.32 8.87 -10.06
N GLY A 154 9.52 8.00 -9.44
CA GLY A 154 8.59 7.12 -10.15
C GLY A 154 7.33 6.89 -9.35
N TRP A 155 6.43 6.10 -9.93
CA TRP A 155 5.20 5.66 -9.31
C TRP A 155 4.78 4.31 -9.90
N TYR A 156 3.85 3.62 -9.22
CA TYR A 156 3.21 2.39 -9.71
C TYR A 156 1.92 2.12 -8.93
N LEU A 157 1.13 1.14 -9.37
CA LEU A 157 -0.04 0.65 -8.65
C LEU A 157 0.28 -0.69 -7.96
N ASN A 158 0.08 -0.74 -6.65
CA ASN A 158 0.12 -1.97 -5.86
C ASN A 158 -1.30 -2.46 -5.58
N ASP A 159 -2.04 -2.78 -6.64
CA ASP A 159 -3.48 -3.03 -6.65
C ASP A 159 -3.88 -4.49 -6.86
N GLY A 160 -2.96 -5.44 -6.79
CA GLY A 160 -3.26 -6.86 -7.02
C GLY A 160 -3.33 -7.30 -8.48
N THR A 161 -3.30 -6.35 -9.43
CA THR A 161 -3.54 -6.64 -10.87
C THR A 161 -2.49 -6.03 -11.79
N THR A 162 -1.81 -4.98 -11.35
CA THR A 162 -0.83 -4.24 -12.13
C THR A 162 0.55 -4.90 -12.01
N GLU A 163 1.27 -4.96 -13.12
CA GLU A 163 2.68 -5.36 -13.11
C GLU A 163 3.52 -4.37 -12.30
N LEU A 164 4.35 -4.89 -11.41
CA LEU A 164 5.23 -4.09 -10.57
C LEU A 164 6.38 -3.53 -11.42
N PRO A 165 6.93 -2.36 -11.04
CA PRO A 165 7.95 -1.66 -11.81
C PRO A 165 9.35 -2.29 -11.64
N VAL A 166 9.42 -3.61 -11.53
CA VAL A 166 10.62 -4.37 -11.18
C VAL A 166 10.77 -5.62 -12.05
N ARG A 167 12.01 -5.90 -12.44
CA ARG A 167 12.39 -7.13 -13.15
C ARG A 167 13.60 -7.79 -12.51
N GLY A 168 13.64 -9.12 -12.55
CA GLY A 168 14.72 -9.94 -12.00
C GLY A 168 14.43 -10.49 -10.62
N THR A 169 15.38 -11.21 -10.04
CA THR A 169 15.17 -11.97 -8.81
C THR A 169 15.03 -11.05 -7.59
N LEU A 170 13.82 -10.93 -7.04
CA LEU A 170 13.56 -10.01 -5.91
C LEU A 170 14.32 -10.40 -4.64
N SER A 171 14.93 -9.40 -4.00
CA SER A 171 15.47 -9.51 -2.64
C SER A 171 14.40 -9.24 -1.60
N LYS A 172 14.59 -9.77 -0.37
CA LYS A 172 13.66 -9.51 0.75
C LYS A 172 13.43 -8.01 1.02
N LYS A 173 14.44 -7.18 0.78
CA LYS A 173 14.39 -5.73 0.99
C LYS A 173 13.39 -5.08 0.03
N ILE A 174 13.57 -5.26 -1.27
CA ILE A 174 12.70 -4.61 -2.26
C ILE A 174 11.28 -5.17 -2.24
N THR A 175 11.10 -6.45 -1.87
CA THR A 175 9.77 -7.04 -1.69
C THR A 175 8.94 -6.33 -0.61
N GLN A 176 9.55 -5.68 0.39
CA GLN A 176 8.81 -4.93 1.41
C GLN A 176 8.00 -3.77 0.81
N MET A 177 8.57 -3.09 -0.19
CA MET A 177 7.90 -1.98 -0.89
C MET A 177 6.64 -2.45 -1.62
N PHE A 178 6.64 -3.69 -2.12
CA PHE A 178 5.52 -4.29 -2.87
C PHE A 178 4.57 -5.11 -1.99
N SER A 179 4.84 -5.21 -0.69
CA SER A 179 4.03 -6.00 0.24
C SER A 179 2.63 -5.42 0.43
N TYR A 180 1.72 -6.26 0.94
CA TYR A 180 0.37 -5.83 1.30
C TYR A 180 0.34 -4.65 2.28
N GLU A 181 1.23 -4.67 3.27
CA GLU A 181 1.32 -3.63 4.30
C GLU A 181 1.70 -2.27 3.69
N SER A 182 2.58 -2.26 2.69
CA SER A 182 2.93 -1.06 1.91
C SER A 182 1.82 -0.62 0.95
N GLY A 183 0.88 -1.51 0.62
CA GLY A 183 -0.31 -1.22 -0.18
C GLY A 183 -1.41 -0.46 0.59
N ILE A 184 -1.32 -0.37 1.92
CA ILE A 184 -2.31 0.33 2.75
C ILE A 184 -2.11 1.86 2.62
N GLY A 185 -3.22 2.58 2.47
CA GLY A 185 -3.23 4.05 2.35
C GLY A 185 -2.39 4.75 3.41
N GLY A 186 -1.41 5.54 2.97
CA GLY A 186 -0.52 6.31 3.85
C GLY A 186 0.68 5.52 4.40
N ALA A 187 0.85 4.25 4.05
CA ALA A 187 2.07 3.51 4.31
C ALA A 187 3.26 4.21 3.65
N SER A 188 4.41 4.21 4.32
CA SER A 188 5.64 4.77 3.78
C SER A 188 6.84 4.12 4.43
N GLY A 189 7.96 4.12 3.72
CA GLY A 189 9.19 3.53 4.22
C GLY A 189 10.41 4.02 3.43
N ILE A 190 11.57 3.63 3.94
CA ILE A 190 12.86 3.81 3.28
C ILE A 190 13.58 2.46 3.24
N ILE A 191 14.14 2.12 2.10
CA ILE A 191 14.94 0.91 1.90
C ILE A 191 16.35 1.33 1.55
N GLU A 192 17.33 0.74 2.23
CA GLU A 192 18.75 0.95 1.97
C GLU A 192 19.37 -0.29 1.32
N PHE A 193 20.02 -0.06 0.19
CA PHE A 193 20.69 -1.06 -0.60
C PHE A 193 22.20 -0.96 -0.37
N THR A 194 22.82 -2.13 -0.33
CA THR A 194 24.26 -2.33 -0.23
C THR A 194 24.81 -2.74 -1.59
N ASP A 195 26.13 -2.76 -1.73
CA ASP A 195 26.80 -3.20 -2.95
C ASP A 195 26.40 -4.62 -3.39
N LEU A 196 25.95 -5.46 -2.46
CA LEU A 196 25.55 -6.85 -2.72
C LEU A 196 24.11 -6.99 -3.22
N ASP A 197 23.27 -5.97 -3.09
CA ASP A 197 21.85 -6.05 -3.45
C ASP A 197 21.63 -5.95 -4.99
N ASN A 198 22.63 -5.47 -5.74
CA ASN A 198 22.64 -5.43 -7.22
C ASN A 198 21.36 -4.86 -7.85
N LEU A 199 20.77 -3.84 -7.22
CA LEU A 199 19.59 -3.15 -7.75
C LEU A 199 20.02 -1.97 -8.62
N TYR A 200 19.57 -1.96 -9.86
CA TYR A 200 19.87 -0.93 -10.84
C TYR A 200 18.61 -0.22 -11.32
N LEU A 201 18.75 1.05 -11.62
CA LEU A 201 17.78 1.88 -12.29
C LEU A 201 18.11 1.94 -13.78
N ILE A 202 17.11 1.67 -14.61
CA ILE A 202 17.12 1.95 -16.06
C ILE A 202 16.08 3.03 -16.33
N PRO A 203 16.46 4.33 -16.30
CA PRO A 203 15.52 5.43 -16.40
C PRO A 203 14.65 5.43 -17.65
N GLU A 204 15.18 4.89 -18.75
CA GLU A 204 14.53 4.85 -20.05
C GLU A 204 13.46 3.75 -20.13
N ASN A 205 13.45 2.80 -19.19
CA ASN A 205 12.46 1.73 -19.15
C ASN A 205 11.29 2.12 -18.24
N HIS A 206 10.17 2.50 -18.84
CA HIS A 206 8.99 2.97 -18.10
C HIS A 206 8.27 1.84 -17.36
N GLN A 207 8.34 0.62 -17.91
CA GLN A 207 7.60 -0.53 -17.38
C GLN A 207 8.37 -1.22 -16.26
N TYR A 208 9.67 -1.44 -16.44
CA TYR A 208 10.54 -2.08 -15.44
C TYR A 208 11.81 -1.25 -15.21
N PRO A 209 11.68 -0.06 -14.59
CA PRO A 209 12.81 0.80 -14.30
C PRO A 209 13.74 0.20 -13.24
N LEU A 210 13.22 -0.62 -12.31
CA LEU A 210 14.00 -1.27 -11.27
C LEU A 210 14.43 -2.66 -11.74
N GLN A 211 15.73 -2.90 -11.87
CA GLN A 211 16.25 -4.16 -12.40
C GLN A 211 17.23 -4.82 -11.45
N LEU A 212 17.00 -6.11 -11.20
CA LEU A 212 17.92 -7.04 -10.55
C LEU A 212 18.35 -8.10 -11.56
N GLN A 213 19.25 -8.99 -11.13
CA GLN A 213 19.68 -10.10 -11.97
C GLN A 213 18.52 -11.07 -12.31
N GLY A 214 18.37 -11.37 -13.59
CA GLY A 214 17.34 -12.27 -14.12
C GLY A 214 16.22 -11.54 -14.85
N ASP A 215 15.27 -12.30 -15.39
CA ASP A 215 14.24 -11.77 -16.30
C ASP A 215 12.80 -11.85 -15.75
N SER A 216 12.63 -12.38 -14.53
CA SER A 216 11.32 -12.56 -13.90
C SER A 216 10.59 -11.22 -13.71
N THR A 217 9.31 -11.20 -14.04
CA THR A 217 8.40 -10.09 -13.78
C THR A 217 7.41 -10.48 -12.70
N TYR A 218 6.78 -9.49 -12.07
CA TYR A 218 5.91 -9.69 -10.92
C TYR A 218 4.65 -8.84 -11.08
N VAL A 219 3.52 -9.43 -10.73
CA VAL A 219 2.26 -8.71 -10.56
C VAL A 219 2.11 -8.37 -9.09
N SER A 220 1.52 -7.23 -8.81
CA SER A 220 1.13 -6.84 -7.46
C SER A 220 0.30 -7.96 -6.83
N ASN A 221 0.67 -8.38 -5.60
CA ASN A 221 0.00 -9.45 -4.86
C ASN A 221 -0.73 -8.92 -3.62
N THR A 222 -1.00 -7.62 -3.56
CA THR A 222 -1.99 -7.08 -2.62
C THR A 222 -3.34 -7.69 -3.00
N PRO A 223 -4.03 -8.40 -2.09
CA PRO A 223 -5.40 -8.80 -2.35
C PRO A 223 -6.19 -7.51 -2.56
N ASN A 224 -6.49 -7.20 -3.81
CA ASN A 224 -7.59 -6.34 -4.12
C ASN A 224 -8.80 -7.18 -3.70
N PRO A 225 -9.64 -6.75 -2.75
CA PRO A 225 -10.98 -7.31 -2.65
C PRO A 225 -11.77 -6.81 -3.87
N VAL A 226 -11.31 -7.13 -5.08
CA VAL A 226 -12.22 -7.35 -6.18
C VAL A 226 -12.86 -8.67 -5.81
N ILE A 227 -13.90 -8.57 -4.98
CA ILE A 227 -14.91 -9.60 -4.92
C ILE A 227 -15.47 -9.58 -6.35
N ASN A 228 -14.97 -10.46 -7.21
CA ASN A 228 -15.72 -10.87 -8.37
C ASN A 228 -16.96 -11.56 -7.79
N GLU A 229 -18.02 -10.77 -7.55
CA GLU A 229 -19.23 -11.24 -6.87
C GLU A 229 -19.74 -12.52 -7.53
N SER A 230 -19.57 -12.65 -8.84
CA SER A 230 -19.96 -13.84 -9.61
C SER A 230 -19.20 -15.12 -9.21
N GLU A 231 -17.89 -15.06 -8.97
CA GLU A 231 -17.10 -16.25 -8.57
C GLU A 231 -17.16 -16.52 -7.05
N HIS A 232 -17.39 -15.48 -6.24
CA HIS A 232 -17.50 -15.62 -4.79
C HIS A 232 -18.86 -16.18 -4.36
N ILE A 233 -19.94 -15.80 -5.05
CA ILE A 233 -21.28 -16.37 -4.85
C ILE A 233 -21.20 -17.88 -5.01
N ASP A 234 -20.66 -18.40 -6.12
CA ASP A 234 -20.64 -19.84 -6.39
C ASP A 234 -19.85 -20.65 -5.33
N THR A 235 -18.81 -20.06 -4.74
CA THR A 235 -18.04 -20.69 -3.67
C THR A 235 -18.74 -20.70 -2.31
N MET A 236 -19.65 -19.75 -2.04
CA MET A 236 -20.49 -19.75 -0.83
C MET A 236 -21.58 -20.84 -0.84
N PHE A 237 -21.99 -21.32 -2.02
CA PHE A 237 -23.02 -22.37 -2.17
C PHE A 237 -22.45 -23.78 -2.33
N LEU A 238 -21.13 -23.98 -2.19
CA LEU A 238 -20.51 -25.30 -2.20
C LEU A 238 -20.84 -26.07 -0.91
N ASN A 239 -20.99 -27.39 -1.05
CA ASN A 239 -21.18 -28.29 0.10
C ASN A 239 -19.92 -28.28 0.98
N ASP A 240 -20.06 -28.48 2.30
CA ASP A 240 -18.97 -28.39 3.31
C ASP A 240 -17.88 -29.49 3.17
N THR A 241 -17.82 -30.18 2.04
CA THR A 241 -16.84 -31.22 1.67
C THR A 241 -15.90 -30.70 0.60
N TYR A 242 -14.74 -30.20 1.01
CA TYR A 242 -13.66 -29.84 0.09
C TYR A 242 -12.73 -31.04 -0.15
N PRO A 243 -12.38 -31.38 -1.41
CA PRO A 243 -11.20 -32.19 -1.68
C PRO A 243 -9.92 -31.37 -1.43
N GLU A 244 -8.86 -32.02 -0.96
CA GLU A 244 -7.56 -31.38 -0.70
C GLU A 244 -6.99 -30.79 -1.99
N TYR A 245 -6.95 -29.46 -2.07
CA TYR A 245 -6.23 -28.76 -3.12
C TYR A 245 -4.75 -28.69 -2.74
N THR A 246 -3.90 -29.45 -3.43
CA THR A 246 -2.45 -29.35 -3.33
C THR A 246 -1.95 -28.18 -4.19
N GLY A 247 -1.97 -26.98 -3.62
CA GLY A 247 -1.26 -25.81 -4.12
C GLY A 247 -0.52 -25.14 -2.97
N SER A 248 0.77 -25.44 -2.83
CA SER A 248 1.59 -24.97 -1.70
C SER A 248 1.98 -23.51 -1.87
N ALA A 249 1.28 -22.60 -1.17
CA ALA A 249 1.81 -21.31 -0.74
C ALA A 249 1.81 -21.30 0.79
N SER A 250 3.00 -21.32 1.41
CA SER A 250 3.12 -21.35 2.87
C SER A 250 3.16 -19.94 3.46
N LYS A 251 2.17 -19.63 4.30
CA LYS A 251 2.17 -18.50 5.25
C LYS A 251 2.09 -19.09 6.65
N LEU A 252 2.99 -18.70 7.55
CA LEU A 252 2.84 -19.03 8.98
C LEU A 252 1.74 -18.16 9.57
N VAL A 253 0.54 -18.73 9.73
CA VAL A 253 -0.57 -18.11 10.45
C VAL A 253 -0.86 -18.97 11.68
N LEU A 254 -0.90 -18.36 12.86
CA LEU A 254 -1.38 -19.00 14.08
C LEU A 254 -2.91 -19.15 14.00
N ILE A 255 -3.37 -20.19 13.31
CA ILE A 255 -4.78 -20.56 13.21
C ILE A 255 -5.08 -21.55 14.33
N LYS A 256 -5.98 -21.19 15.25
CA LYS A 256 -6.50 -22.16 16.23
C LYS A 256 -7.41 -23.15 15.50
N LYS A 257 -7.09 -24.44 15.58
CA LYS A 257 -7.91 -25.52 15.01
C LYS A 257 -9.30 -25.51 15.64
N ARG A 258 -10.33 -25.17 14.86
CA ARG A 258 -11.74 -25.21 15.31
C ARG A 258 -12.21 -26.66 15.39
N ASN A 259 -13.02 -26.98 16.41
CA ASN A 259 -13.58 -28.32 16.59
C ASN A 259 -14.79 -28.52 15.65
N LYS A 260 -14.56 -29.23 14.54
CA LYS A 260 -15.60 -29.53 13.53
C LYS A 260 -16.81 -30.26 14.11
N GLY A 261 -16.60 -31.13 15.10
CA GLY A 261 -17.69 -31.87 15.74
C GLY A 261 -18.66 -30.96 16.51
N LEU A 262 -18.16 -29.91 17.17
CA LEU A 262 -19.01 -28.93 17.86
C LEU A 262 -19.79 -28.05 16.87
N VAL A 263 -19.15 -27.63 15.76
CA VAL A 263 -19.82 -26.86 14.70
C VAL A 263 -20.98 -27.66 14.11
N ASN A 264 -20.75 -28.94 13.76
CA ASN A 264 -21.79 -29.79 13.19
C ASN A 264 -22.91 -30.11 14.18
N LYS A 265 -22.57 -30.31 15.47
CA LYS A 265 -23.58 -30.50 16.52
C LYS A 265 -24.44 -29.25 16.72
N LEU A 266 -23.87 -28.05 16.65
CA LEU A 266 -24.63 -26.80 16.75
C LEU A 266 -25.53 -26.61 15.53
N LYS A 267 -25.01 -26.81 14.32
CA LYS A 267 -25.80 -26.75 13.09
C LYS A 267 -26.99 -27.74 13.13
N ALA A 268 -26.75 -28.97 13.58
CA ALA A 268 -27.80 -29.96 13.76
C ALA A 268 -28.81 -29.59 14.85
N LEU A 269 -28.34 -29.07 16.00
CA LEU A 269 -29.19 -28.68 17.14
C LEU A 269 -30.22 -27.61 16.76
N TYR A 270 -29.84 -26.67 15.89
CA TYR A 270 -30.73 -25.60 15.42
C TYR A 270 -31.29 -25.87 14.02
N ASN A 271 -31.18 -27.10 13.53
CA ASN A 271 -31.67 -27.52 12.21
C ASN A 271 -31.26 -26.56 11.07
N ASN A 272 -30.02 -26.06 11.11
CA ASN A 272 -29.50 -25.05 10.19
C ASN A 272 -30.40 -23.79 10.09
N LYS A 273 -30.99 -23.36 11.21
CA LYS A 273 -31.71 -22.09 11.31
C LYS A 273 -30.93 -21.07 12.13
N CYS A 274 -31.04 -19.80 11.73
CA CYS A 274 -30.47 -18.72 12.49
C CYS A 274 -31.23 -18.57 13.83
N GLN A 275 -30.49 -18.40 14.92
CA GLN A 275 -31.09 -18.21 16.25
C GLN A 275 -31.65 -16.79 16.46
N ILE A 276 -31.21 -15.82 15.67
CA ILE A 276 -31.62 -14.41 15.78
C ILE A 276 -32.83 -14.14 14.89
N THR A 277 -32.76 -14.54 13.63
CA THR A 277 -33.74 -14.16 12.59
C THR A 277 -34.53 -15.34 12.04
N GLY A 278 -34.34 -16.55 12.57
CA GLY A 278 -35.01 -17.75 12.06
C GLY A 278 -34.68 -18.01 10.59
N ASP A 279 -35.71 -18.01 9.75
CA ASP A 279 -35.63 -18.29 8.31
C ASP A 279 -35.65 -17.00 7.45
N THR A 280 -35.76 -15.81 8.06
CA THR A 280 -35.99 -14.55 7.31
C THR A 280 -34.85 -14.16 6.37
N PHE A 281 -33.64 -14.66 6.60
CA PHE A 281 -32.45 -14.43 5.75
C PHE A 281 -31.68 -15.73 5.47
N SER A 282 -32.37 -16.87 5.38
CA SER A 282 -31.73 -18.15 5.06
C SER A 282 -31.76 -18.43 3.56
N PHE A 283 -30.63 -18.84 3.00
CA PHE A 283 -30.52 -19.35 1.63
C PHE A 283 -30.07 -20.81 1.66
N GLN A 284 -30.55 -21.61 0.70
CA GLN A 284 -30.19 -23.02 0.60
C GLN A 284 -28.92 -23.20 -0.22
N LYS A 285 -28.04 -24.08 0.25
CA LYS A 285 -26.92 -24.62 -0.52
C LYS A 285 -27.42 -25.56 -1.63
N LYS A 286 -26.52 -26.00 -2.50
CA LYS A 286 -26.83 -26.93 -3.59
C LYS A 286 -27.38 -28.29 -3.10
N ASP A 287 -27.10 -28.67 -1.85
CA ASP A 287 -27.65 -29.87 -1.19
C ASP A 287 -29.04 -29.67 -0.55
N GLY A 288 -29.64 -28.48 -0.70
CA GLY A 288 -30.95 -28.13 -0.13
C GLY A 288 -30.91 -27.75 1.35
N VAL A 289 -29.74 -27.76 2.00
CA VAL A 289 -29.59 -27.36 3.41
C VAL A 289 -29.35 -25.86 3.51
N ASN A 290 -29.96 -25.21 4.50
CA ASN A 290 -29.74 -23.79 4.76
C ASN A 290 -28.27 -23.49 5.08
N TYR A 291 -27.71 -22.48 4.41
CA TYR A 291 -26.41 -21.91 4.73
C TYR A 291 -26.49 -21.22 6.10
N THR A 292 -25.66 -21.67 7.02
CA THR A 292 -25.57 -21.12 8.38
C THR A 292 -24.13 -21.06 8.86
N GLU A 293 -23.80 -19.96 9.55
CA GLU A 293 -22.48 -19.75 10.12
C GLU A 293 -22.52 -19.85 11.65
N VAL A 294 -21.54 -20.56 12.21
CA VAL A 294 -21.35 -20.64 13.67
C VAL A 294 -20.32 -19.61 14.09
N HIS A 295 -20.77 -18.65 14.88
CA HIS A 295 -19.95 -17.60 15.46
C HIS A 295 -19.67 -17.86 16.94
N HIS A 296 -18.50 -17.44 17.41
CA HIS A 296 -18.20 -17.47 18.84
C HIS A 296 -18.78 -16.20 19.46
N LEU A 297 -19.65 -16.35 20.46
CA LEU A 297 -20.17 -15.20 21.23
C LEU A 297 -19.06 -14.54 22.05
N ILE A 298 -18.04 -15.32 22.44
CA ILE A 298 -16.82 -14.83 23.07
C ILE A 298 -15.67 -15.12 22.10
N PRO A 299 -15.05 -14.10 21.48
CA PRO A 299 -13.96 -14.29 20.53
C PRO A 299 -12.78 -15.04 21.14
N LEU A 300 -12.14 -15.92 20.37
CA LEU A 300 -10.95 -16.68 20.80
C LEU A 300 -9.64 -15.86 20.84
N VAL A 301 -9.77 -14.53 20.84
CA VAL A 301 -8.65 -13.58 20.84
C VAL A 301 -7.90 -13.69 22.16
N ILE A 302 -6.58 -13.79 22.08
CA ILE A 302 -5.71 -13.69 23.26
C ILE A 302 -5.64 -12.20 23.60
N LEU A 303 -6.35 -11.77 24.63
CA LEU A 303 -6.03 -10.50 25.27
C LEU A 303 -4.83 -10.72 26.21
N PRO A 304 -3.77 -9.90 26.13
CA PRO A 304 -2.71 -9.97 27.13
C PRO A 304 -3.33 -9.60 28.48
N THR A 305 -3.25 -10.52 29.44
CA THR A 305 -3.57 -10.21 30.84
C THR A 305 -2.26 -9.91 31.54
N ASN A 306 -2.23 -8.84 32.35
CA ASN A 306 -1.01 -8.34 32.98
C ASN A 306 -0.35 -9.30 33.99
N ASN A 307 -0.93 -10.46 34.28
CA ASN A 307 -0.49 -11.33 35.38
C ASN A 307 -0.25 -12.81 35.01
N GLY A 308 0.06 -13.13 33.74
CA GLY A 308 0.69 -14.42 33.39
C GLY A 308 -0.13 -15.71 33.64
N HIS A 309 -1.39 -15.63 34.07
CA HIS A 309 -2.26 -16.80 34.26
C HIS A 309 -3.38 -16.86 33.21
N MET A 310 -3.42 -17.94 32.44
CA MET A 310 -4.49 -18.25 31.50
C MET A 310 -5.77 -18.66 32.23
N ALA A 311 -6.77 -17.79 32.28
CA ALA A 311 -8.11 -18.19 32.71
C ALA A 311 -8.83 -18.94 31.58
N LYS A 312 -9.22 -20.21 31.82
CA LYS A 312 -10.18 -20.91 30.97
C LYS A 312 -11.56 -20.27 31.15
N ARG A 313 -12.00 -19.44 30.22
CA ARG A 313 -13.41 -19.01 30.13
C ARG A 313 -14.15 -19.93 29.15
N GLY A 314 -15.34 -20.37 29.55
CA GLY A 314 -16.21 -21.22 28.73
C GLY A 314 -16.57 -20.54 27.41
N SER A 315 -16.75 -21.36 26.38
CA SER A 315 -17.12 -20.92 25.03
C SER A 315 -18.63 -20.87 24.90
N ALA A 316 -19.18 -19.71 24.56
CA ALA A 316 -20.57 -19.56 24.14
C ALA A 316 -20.60 -19.37 22.61
N PHE A 317 -21.58 -19.97 21.94
CA PHE A 317 -21.68 -20.01 20.47
C PHE A 317 -23.05 -19.51 20.03
N GLN A 318 -23.11 -18.91 18.85
CA GLN A 318 -24.36 -18.47 18.22
C GLN A 318 -24.35 -18.80 16.73
N ILE A 319 -25.52 -19.15 16.19
CA ILE A 319 -25.74 -19.29 14.75
C ILE A 319 -26.39 -18.01 14.22
N VAL A 320 -25.72 -17.38 13.27
CA VAL A 320 -26.17 -16.15 12.59
C VAL A 320 -26.47 -16.46 11.13
N PRO A 321 -27.25 -15.61 10.44
CA PRO A 321 -27.39 -15.71 8.99
C PRO A 321 -26.00 -15.51 8.39
N GLY A 322 -25.66 -16.38 7.45
CA GLY A 322 -24.46 -16.20 6.66
C GLY A 322 -24.68 -15.24 5.50
#